data_AF-A0A2H0VR41-F1
#
_entry.id   AF-A0A2H0VR41-F1
#
_cell.length_a   1.000
_cell.length_b   1.000
_cell.length_c   1.000
_cell.angle_alpha   90.00
_cell.angle_beta   90.00
_cell.angle_gamma   90.00
#
_symmetry.space_group_name_H-M   'P 1'
#
loop_
_entity.id
_entity.type
_entity.pdbx_description
1 polymer ?
#
loop_
_entity_poly.entity_id
_entity_poly.type
_entity_poly.pdbx_seq_one_letter_code
_entity_poly.pdbx_strand_id
1 'polypeptide(L)'
;TVVLGMIGAVDDYYKLRYKNSKGIKPKKKLLFQVLFSTLVSLYLLAPSFQSFIEKTTSLKPPIAKTFSEKRVTTLSTTKYSSMLYMPFMKQPLLEFKGALLFILWLFLILVITGTSNAVNLTDGLDGLAAGCIIMVAITLAIFAFLSNHMELSRYLNILYIEGSGEIAVYLLALSGAALGFLWFNGYPAQVFMGDTGSLGLGGILGLSAILIKRELILALAGMIFVVETLSVILQVLSYKFRNKKRIFLCSPLHHHFEYKGWPETKVVLRFWIISLLFCIIAIASLKFQ
;
A
#
# COMPACT_ATOMS: atom_id res chain seq x y z
N THR A 1 -9.28 -5.43 4.40
CA THR A 1 -8.24 -6.48 4.27
C THR A 1 -8.88 -7.78 3.81
N VAL A 2 -9.79 -8.36 4.60
CA VAL A 2 -10.57 -9.58 4.27
C VAL A 2 -11.29 -9.46 2.93
N VAL A 3 -11.94 -8.33 2.64
CA VAL A 3 -12.66 -8.12 1.36
C VAL A 3 -11.74 -8.29 0.14
N LEU A 4 -10.55 -7.68 0.15
CA LEU A 4 -9.59 -7.77 -0.96
C LEU A 4 -8.99 -9.17 -1.09
N GLY A 5 -8.69 -9.82 0.04
CA GLY A 5 -8.26 -11.21 0.06
C GLY A 5 -9.34 -12.16 -0.47
N MET A 6 -10.61 -11.95 -0.12
CA MET A 6 -11.74 -12.73 -0.63
C MET A 6 -11.95 -12.54 -2.14
N ILE A 7 -11.77 -11.33 -2.66
CA ILE A 7 -11.78 -11.10 -4.12
C ILE A 7 -10.69 -11.94 -4.79
N GLY A 8 -9.49 -11.98 -4.21
CA GLY A 8 -8.39 -12.83 -4.69
C GLY A 8 -8.68 -14.32 -4.57
N ALA A 9 -9.24 -14.77 -3.44
CA ALA A 9 -9.61 -16.16 -3.20
C ALA A 9 -10.67 -16.67 -4.17
N VAL A 10 -11.67 -15.83 -4.46
CA VAL A 10 -12.67 -16.16 -5.49
C VAL A 10 -12.02 -16.25 -6.86
N ASP A 11 -11.08 -15.35 -7.19
CA ASP A 11 -10.34 -15.39 -8.45
C ASP A 11 -9.50 -16.66 -8.60
N ASP A 12 -8.69 -16.99 -7.61
CA ASP A 12 -7.88 -18.21 -7.55
C ASP A 12 -8.77 -19.46 -7.62
N TYR A 13 -9.90 -19.46 -6.92
CA TYR A 13 -10.88 -20.56 -6.98
C TYR A 13 -11.43 -20.75 -8.39
N TYR A 14 -11.81 -19.67 -9.10
CA TYR A 14 -12.28 -19.77 -10.48
C TYR A 14 -11.19 -20.28 -11.43
N LYS A 15 -9.93 -19.84 -11.24
CA LYS A 15 -8.78 -20.33 -12.03
C LYS A 15 -8.60 -21.84 -11.88
N LEU A 16 -8.68 -22.35 -10.65
CA LEU A 16 -8.48 -23.76 -10.33
C LEU A 16 -9.68 -24.63 -10.74
N ARG A 17 -10.90 -24.26 -10.34
CA ARG A 17 -12.11 -25.07 -10.59
C ARG A 17 -12.42 -25.23 -12.07
N TYR A 18 -12.27 -24.16 -12.85
CA TYR A 18 -12.61 -24.17 -14.26
C TYR A 18 -11.40 -24.36 -15.18
N LYS A 19 -10.20 -24.59 -14.61
CA LYS A 19 -8.91 -24.71 -15.34
C LYS A 19 -8.72 -23.58 -16.36
N ASN A 20 -9.22 -22.40 -16.05
CA ASN A 20 -9.18 -21.22 -16.90
C ASN A 20 -8.20 -20.22 -16.29
N SER A 21 -7.04 -20.06 -16.92
CA SER A 21 -5.99 -19.15 -16.45
C SER A 21 -6.43 -17.69 -16.34
N LYS A 22 -7.58 -17.31 -16.94
CA LYS A 22 -8.10 -15.94 -16.91
C LYS A 22 -8.79 -15.53 -15.61
N GLY A 23 -9.27 -16.48 -14.79
CA GLY A 23 -10.01 -16.17 -13.56
C GLY A 23 -11.24 -15.27 -13.78
N ILE A 24 -11.48 -14.35 -12.84
CA ILE A 24 -12.49 -13.29 -12.96
C ILE A 24 -12.03 -12.27 -14.00
N LYS A 25 -12.97 -11.75 -14.80
CA LYS A 25 -12.67 -10.67 -15.74
C LYS A 25 -11.98 -9.50 -15.01
N PRO A 26 -10.82 -8.99 -15.50
CA PRO A 26 -10.06 -7.94 -14.82
C PRO A 26 -10.89 -6.68 -14.49
N LYS A 27 -11.84 -6.30 -15.36
CA LYS A 27 -12.77 -5.19 -15.11
C LYS A 27 -13.66 -5.40 -13.87
N LYS A 28 -14.12 -6.63 -13.64
CA LYS A 28 -14.95 -6.96 -12.47
C LYS A 28 -14.10 -6.98 -11.20
N LYS A 29 -12.90 -7.58 -11.26
CA LYS A 29 -11.93 -7.57 -10.17
C LYS A 29 -11.62 -6.14 -9.71
N LEU A 30 -11.28 -5.26 -10.67
CA LEU A 30 -11.02 -3.85 -10.39
C LEU A 30 -12.26 -3.12 -9.85
N LEU A 31 -13.45 -3.37 -10.39
CA LEU A 31 -14.69 -2.76 -9.91
C LEU A 31 -14.92 -3.04 -8.42
N PHE A 32 -14.77 -4.30 -7.97
CA PHE A 32 -14.96 -4.63 -6.55
C PHE A 32 -13.90 -3.97 -5.64
N GLN A 33 -12.65 -3.89 -6.10
CA GLN A 33 -11.60 -3.17 -5.37
C GLN A 33 -11.91 -1.67 -5.26
N VAL A 34 -12.36 -1.04 -6.35
CA VAL A 34 -12.74 0.39 -6.39
C VAL A 34 -13.95 0.65 -5.51
N LEU A 35 -14.97 -0.21 -5.53
CA LEU A 35 -16.14 -0.11 -4.65
C LEU A 35 -15.72 -0.17 -3.18
N PHE A 36 -14.90 -1.16 -2.80
CA PHE A 36 -14.38 -1.25 -1.43
C PHE A 36 -13.59 0.00 -1.03
N SER A 37 -12.67 0.45 -1.89
CA SER A 37 -11.82 1.62 -1.64
C SER A 37 -12.64 2.92 -1.58
N THR A 38 -13.73 3.00 -2.34
CA THR A 38 -14.68 4.10 -2.31
C THR A 38 -15.38 4.18 -0.96
N LEU A 39 -15.88 3.06 -0.43
CA LEU A 39 -16.53 3.02 0.88
C LEU A 39 -15.58 3.46 1.99
N VAL A 40 -14.34 2.97 1.98
CA VAL A 40 -13.30 3.39 2.94
C VAL A 40 -13.00 4.89 2.81
N SER A 41 -12.84 5.40 1.59
CA SER A 41 -12.51 6.81 1.36
C SER A 41 -13.66 7.74 1.75
N LEU A 42 -14.91 7.34 1.49
CA LEU A 42 -16.10 8.08 1.93
C LEU A 42 -16.22 8.10 3.45
N TYR A 43 -15.89 7.00 4.13
CA TYR A 43 -15.90 6.97 5.60
C TYR A 43 -14.95 8.00 6.21
N LEU A 44 -13.80 8.26 5.57
CA LEU A 44 -12.80 9.23 6.04
C LEU A 44 -13.07 10.69 5.63
N LEU A 45 -13.80 10.91 4.54
CA LEU A 45 -13.96 12.24 3.92
C LEU A 45 -15.38 12.82 4.06
N ALA A 46 -16.41 12.00 4.23
CA ALA A 46 -17.81 12.43 4.25
C ALA A 46 -18.43 12.26 5.65
N PRO A 47 -18.63 13.35 6.43
CA PRO A 47 -19.16 13.29 7.79
C PRO A 47 -20.51 12.60 7.93
N SER A 48 -21.40 12.76 6.95
CA SER A 48 -22.71 12.11 6.93
C SER A 48 -22.60 10.60 6.83
N PHE A 49 -21.73 10.11 5.95
CA PHE A 49 -21.46 8.68 5.80
C PHE A 49 -20.71 8.12 7.00
N GLN A 50 -19.75 8.87 7.54
CA GLN A 50 -19.04 8.51 8.77
C GLN A 50 -20.03 8.32 9.94
N SER A 51 -20.93 9.27 10.16
CA SER A 51 -21.94 9.22 11.23
C SER A 51 -22.92 8.04 11.05
N PHE A 52 -23.30 7.74 9.80
CA PHE A 52 -24.11 6.57 9.49
C PHE A 52 -23.40 5.27 9.89
N ILE A 53 -22.12 5.12 9.50
CA ILE A 53 -21.31 3.95 9.84
C ILE A 53 -21.10 3.84 11.34
N GLU A 54 -20.82 4.93 12.06
CA GLU A 54 -20.67 4.93 13.53
C GLU A 54 -21.95 4.51 14.26
N LYS A 55 -23.13 4.84 13.72
CA LYS A 55 -24.41 4.44 14.30
C LYS A 55 -24.74 2.97 14.04
N THR A 56 -24.39 2.47 12.85
CA THR A 56 -24.67 1.09 12.43
C THR A 56 -23.61 0.11 12.94
N THR A 57 -22.38 0.57 13.10
CA THR A 57 -21.22 -0.21 13.51
C THR A 57 -20.49 0.54 14.60
N SER A 58 -20.04 -0.13 15.67
CA SER A 58 -19.26 0.49 16.76
C SER A 58 -17.86 0.98 16.31
N LEU A 59 -17.64 1.17 15.01
CA LEU A 59 -16.39 1.55 14.38
C LEU A 59 -16.20 3.07 14.47
N LYS A 60 -15.25 3.49 15.30
CA LYS A 60 -14.91 4.90 15.50
C LYS A 60 -13.82 5.36 14.51
N PRO A 61 -13.86 6.62 14.06
CA PRO A 61 -12.86 7.19 13.17
C PRO A 61 -11.54 7.39 13.92
N PRO A 62 -10.40 7.49 13.20
CA PRO A 62 -9.12 7.80 13.80
C PRO A 62 -9.14 9.19 14.45
N ILE A 63 -8.63 9.29 15.68
CA ILE A 63 -8.49 10.55 16.41
C ILE A 63 -7.05 11.02 16.26
N ALA A 64 -6.86 12.16 15.59
CA ALA A 64 -5.56 12.75 15.37
C ALA A 64 -5.40 14.06 16.15
N LYS A 65 -4.20 14.30 16.68
CA LYS A 65 -3.85 15.52 17.43
C LYS A 65 -2.61 16.16 16.81
N THR A 66 -2.63 17.48 16.73
CA THR A 66 -1.48 18.29 16.32
C THR A 66 -0.95 19.14 17.46
N PHE A 67 0.33 19.48 17.39
CA PHE A 67 1.04 20.27 18.38
C PHE A 67 1.23 21.68 17.83
N SER A 68 0.69 22.67 18.53
CA SER A 68 0.98 24.09 18.27
C SER A 68 1.51 24.71 19.54
N GLU A 69 2.80 25.05 19.54
CA GLU A 69 3.54 25.52 20.71
C GLU A 69 3.38 24.60 21.93
N LYS A 70 2.56 25.00 22.91
CA LYS A 70 2.25 24.25 24.14
C LYS A 70 0.85 23.63 24.16
N ARG A 71 0.02 23.84 23.12
CA ARG A 71 -1.35 23.34 23.06
C ARG A 71 -1.44 22.10 22.16
N VAL A 72 -2.11 21.07 22.69
CA VAL A 72 -2.51 19.90 21.93
C VAL A 72 -3.93 20.15 21.41
N THR A 73 -4.13 20.08 20.10
CA THR A 73 -5.45 20.28 19.49
C THR A 73 -5.89 19.02 18.76
N THR A 74 -7.11 18.56 19.05
CA THR A 74 -7.72 17.43 18.35
C THR A 74 -8.27 17.90 17.01
N LEU A 75 -7.90 17.20 15.93
CA LEU A 75 -8.37 17.47 14.59
C LEU A 75 -9.71 16.76 14.34
N SER A 76 -10.60 17.38 13.57
CA SER A 76 -11.75 16.66 13.01
C SER A 76 -11.28 15.61 12.00
N THR A 77 -12.02 14.51 11.84
CA THR A 77 -11.69 13.46 10.87
C THR A 77 -11.50 14.01 9.46
N THR A 78 -12.34 14.98 9.05
CA THR A 78 -12.22 15.63 7.74
C THR A 78 -10.92 16.42 7.58
N LYS A 79 -10.51 17.15 8.61
CA LYS A 79 -9.26 17.93 8.61
C LYS A 79 -8.03 17.04 8.69
N TYR A 80 -8.12 15.95 9.44
CA TYR A 80 -7.12 14.89 9.48
C TYR A 80 -6.91 14.27 8.09
N SER A 81 -8.00 13.84 7.46
CA SER A 81 -7.98 13.16 6.18
C SER A 81 -7.51 14.07 5.05
N SER A 82 -7.83 15.37 5.12
CA SER A 82 -7.53 16.35 4.06
C SER A 82 -6.05 16.75 3.94
N MET A 83 -5.20 16.39 4.91
CA MET A 83 -3.78 16.71 4.89
C MET A 83 -3.00 15.67 4.09
N LEU A 84 -2.17 16.11 3.14
CA LEU A 84 -1.22 15.24 2.43
C LEU A 84 0.21 15.59 2.84
N TYR A 85 0.93 14.61 3.39
CA TYR A 85 2.31 14.79 3.83
C TYR A 85 3.29 14.26 2.79
N MET A 86 4.38 15.00 2.57
CA MET A 86 5.49 14.59 1.72
C MET A 86 6.67 14.11 2.58
N PRO A 87 7.43 13.09 2.15
CA PRO A 87 8.70 12.74 2.79
C PRO A 87 9.61 13.97 2.83
N PHE A 88 10.40 14.12 3.90
CA PHE A 88 11.33 15.25 4.09
C PHE A 88 10.69 16.63 4.25
N MET A 89 9.37 16.72 4.43
CA MET A 89 8.66 17.97 4.68
C MET A 89 7.86 17.89 5.99
N LYS A 90 8.11 18.85 6.87
CA LYS A 90 7.44 18.93 8.19
C LYS A 90 5.97 19.29 8.13
N GLN A 91 5.63 20.13 7.16
CA GLN A 91 4.28 20.63 6.98
C GLN A 91 3.56 19.83 5.90
N PRO A 92 2.22 19.72 5.98
CA PRO A 92 1.45 19.11 4.91
C PRO A 92 1.70 19.89 3.61
N LEU A 93 1.99 19.16 2.53
CA LEU A 93 2.19 19.73 1.20
C LEU A 93 0.91 20.40 0.71
N LEU A 94 -0.24 19.76 0.95
CA LEU A 94 -1.56 20.22 0.54
C LEU A 94 -2.58 19.93 1.64
N GLU A 95 -3.46 20.90 1.89
CA GLU A 95 -4.68 20.72 2.69
C GLU A 95 -5.88 20.85 1.74
N PHE A 96 -6.49 19.72 1.36
CA PHE A 96 -7.59 19.68 0.40
C PHE A 96 -8.87 20.27 1.01
N LYS A 97 -9.52 21.21 0.32
CA LYS A 97 -10.77 21.85 0.76
C LYS A 97 -11.77 21.98 -0.39
N GLY A 98 -13.07 22.00 -0.06
CA GLY A 98 -14.14 22.17 -1.05
C GLY A 98 -14.08 21.12 -2.17
N ALA A 99 -14.15 21.57 -3.42
CA ALA A 99 -14.13 20.69 -4.60
C ALA A 99 -12.84 19.85 -4.73
N LEU A 100 -11.72 20.30 -4.14
CA LEU A 100 -10.45 19.54 -4.20
C LEU A 100 -10.52 18.24 -3.39
N LEU A 101 -11.48 18.08 -2.46
CA LEU A 101 -11.72 16.82 -1.76
C LEU A 101 -12.08 15.67 -2.72
N PHE A 102 -12.65 15.98 -3.89
CA PHE A 102 -12.91 14.97 -4.92
C PHE A 102 -11.60 14.38 -5.48
N ILE A 103 -10.56 15.21 -5.66
CA ILE A 103 -9.23 14.75 -6.12
C ILE A 103 -8.60 13.87 -5.04
N LEU A 104 -8.69 14.27 -3.77
CA LEU A 104 -8.21 13.46 -2.66
C LEU A 104 -8.94 12.12 -2.59
N TRP A 105 -10.26 12.11 -2.77
CA TRP A 105 -11.05 10.88 -2.80
C TRP A 105 -10.57 9.90 -3.90
N LEU A 106 -10.31 10.40 -5.12
CA LEU A 106 -9.71 9.58 -6.19
C LEU A 106 -8.29 9.10 -5.82
N PHE A 107 -7.50 9.94 -5.17
CA PHE A 107 -6.17 9.58 -4.71
C PHE A 107 -6.20 8.46 -3.65
N LEU A 108 -7.10 8.50 -2.68
CA LEU A 108 -7.25 7.43 -1.67
C LEU A 108 -7.66 6.11 -2.32
N ILE A 109 -8.58 6.15 -3.30
CA ILE A 109 -8.92 4.97 -4.10
C ILE A 109 -7.69 4.43 -4.83
N LEU A 110 -6.90 5.31 -5.45
CA LEU A 110 -5.67 4.94 -6.13
C LEU A 110 -4.65 4.32 -5.17
N VAL A 111 -4.50 4.84 -3.95
CA VAL A 111 -3.55 4.28 -2.97
C VAL A 111 -3.96 2.85 -2.59
N ILE A 112 -5.22 2.60 -2.27
CA ILE A 112 -5.68 1.25 -1.86
C ILE A 112 -5.65 0.28 -3.05
N THR A 113 -6.34 0.62 -4.14
CA THR A 113 -6.45 -0.26 -5.32
C THR A 113 -5.12 -0.38 -6.05
N GLY A 114 -4.37 0.71 -6.17
CA GLY A 114 -3.05 0.74 -6.79
C GLY A 114 -2.06 -0.12 -6.03
N THR A 115 -1.96 0.00 -4.70
CA THR A 115 -1.04 -0.84 -3.91
C THR A 115 -1.43 -2.32 -3.96
N SER A 116 -2.73 -2.63 -3.90
CA SER A 116 -3.24 -4.00 -4.04
C SER A 116 -2.83 -4.65 -5.38
N ASN A 117 -2.99 -3.93 -6.49
CA ASN A 117 -2.56 -4.42 -7.80
C ASN A 117 -1.04 -4.38 -8.00
N ALA A 118 -0.35 -3.42 -7.39
CA ALA A 118 1.11 -3.29 -7.50
C ALA A 118 1.82 -4.49 -6.86
N VAL A 119 1.34 -4.92 -5.69
CA VAL A 119 1.84 -6.14 -5.04
C VAL A 119 1.51 -7.38 -5.89
N ASN A 120 0.29 -7.49 -6.44
CA ASN A 120 -0.08 -8.58 -7.35
C ASN A 120 0.78 -8.64 -8.62
N LEU A 121 1.15 -7.49 -9.20
CA LEU A 121 2.07 -7.46 -10.35
C LEU A 121 3.51 -7.82 -9.98
N THR A 122 3.90 -7.64 -8.72
CA THR A 122 5.27 -7.93 -8.25
C THR A 122 5.43 -9.40 -7.83
N ASP A 123 4.33 -10.11 -7.59
CA ASP A 123 4.28 -11.53 -7.25
C ASP A 123 4.46 -12.43 -8.49
N GLY A 124 5.55 -12.20 -9.22
CA GLY A 124 5.90 -12.93 -10.45
C GLY A 124 7.16 -13.81 -10.34
N LEU A 125 7.90 -13.70 -9.23
CA LEU A 125 9.09 -14.50 -8.90
C LEU A 125 9.06 -14.96 -7.44
N ASP A 126 9.69 -16.10 -7.18
CA ASP A 126 9.77 -16.75 -5.88
C ASP A 126 10.38 -15.82 -4.82
N GLY A 127 9.60 -15.46 -3.80
CA GLY A 127 10.02 -14.60 -2.69
C GLY A 127 10.06 -13.10 -3.01
N LEU A 128 9.90 -12.66 -4.25
CA LEU A 128 10.06 -11.25 -4.62
C LEU A 128 9.08 -10.33 -3.87
N ALA A 129 7.78 -10.61 -4.00
CA ALA A 129 6.73 -9.82 -3.37
C ALA A 129 6.77 -9.95 -1.84
N ALA A 130 6.91 -11.17 -1.32
CA ALA A 130 6.94 -11.44 0.12
C ALA A 130 8.05 -10.67 0.84
N GLY A 131 9.29 -10.73 0.33
CA GLY A 131 10.41 -9.98 0.91
C GLY A 131 10.18 -8.46 0.90
N CYS A 132 9.66 -7.92 -0.21
CA CYS A 132 9.33 -6.49 -0.29
C CYS A 132 8.21 -6.09 0.69
N ILE A 133 7.18 -6.93 0.85
CA ILE A 133 6.08 -6.68 1.78
C ILE A 133 6.59 -6.61 3.22
N ILE A 134 7.47 -7.53 3.63
CA ILE A 134 8.04 -7.55 4.99
C ILE A 134 8.73 -6.21 5.31
N MET A 135 9.62 -5.74 4.42
CA MET A 135 10.37 -4.50 4.64
C MET A 135 9.46 -3.26 4.69
N VAL A 136 8.47 -3.18 3.80
CA VAL A 136 7.51 -2.07 3.76
C VAL A 136 6.57 -2.09 4.97
N ALA A 137 6.09 -3.28 5.37
CA ALA A 137 5.22 -3.44 6.53
C ALA A 137 5.92 -3.05 7.83
N ILE A 138 7.18 -3.49 8.03
CA ILE A 138 8.00 -3.06 9.18
C ILE A 138 8.20 -1.55 9.18
N THR A 139 8.50 -0.96 8.02
CA THR A 139 8.67 0.50 7.90
C THR A 139 7.39 1.23 8.33
N LEU A 140 6.23 0.85 7.80
CA LEU A 140 4.96 1.45 8.20
C LEU A 140 4.61 1.19 9.67
N ALA A 141 4.99 0.03 10.22
CA ALA A 141 4.79 -0.29 11.63
C ALA A 141 5.59 0.66 12.54
N ILE A 142 6.83 1.00 12.16
CA ILE A 142 7.65 2.00 12.87
C ILE A 142 6.95 3.36 12.86
N PHE A 143 6.45 3.81 11.70
CA PHE A 143 5.69 5.07 11.63
C PHE A 143 4.44 5.05 12.52
N ALA A 144 3.67 3.95 12.48
CA ALA A 144 2.47 3.78 13.29
C ALA A 144 2.79 3.79 14.80
N PHE A 145 3.88 3.11 15.21
CA PHE A 145 4.34 3.12 16.59
C PHE A 145 4.74 4.52 17.07
N LEU A 146 5.51 5.26 16.25
CA LEU A 146 5.96 6.61 16.59
C LEU A 146 4.79 7.61 16.69
N SER A 147 3.81 7.52 15.78
CA SER A 147 2.60 8.35 15.80
C SER A 147 1.70 8.06 17.02
N ASN A 148 1.82 6.91 17.67
CA ASN A 148 1.04 6.55 18.87
C ASN A 148 1.66 7.09 20.17
N HIS A 149 2.90 7.55 20.16
CA HIS A 149 3.61 8.06 21.34
C HIS A 149 3.60 9.57 21.36
N MET A 150 2.99 10.19 22.38
CA MET A 150 2.81 11.65 22.40
C MET A 150 4.13 12.43 22.46
N GLU A 151 5.12 11.93 23.20
CA GLU A 151 6.43 12.58 23.32
C GLU A 151 7.24 12.44 22.03
N LEU A 152 7.30 11.23 21.45
CA LEU A 152 8.03 10.97 20.21
C LEU A 152 7.40 11.71 19.03
N SER A 153 6.08 11.71 18.93
CA SER A 153 5.37 12.44 17.88
C SER A 153 5.61 13.95 17.97
N ARG A 154 5.62 14.52 19.18
CA ARG A 154 5.98 15.93 19.41
C ARG A 154 7.44 16.22 19.05
N TYR A 155 8.38 15.37 19.47
CA TYR A 155 9.80 15.54 19.19
C TYR A 155 10.11 15.47 17.69
N LEU A 156 9.52 14.50 17.00
CA LEU A 156 9.66 14.32 15.56
C LEU A 156 8.74 15.26 14.74
N ASN A 157 7.93 16.09 15.39
CA ASN A 157 6.96 16.97 14.75
C ASN A 157 6.02 16.25 13.76
N ILE A 158 5.63 15.02 14.11
CA ILE A 158 4.67 14.23 13.35
C ILE A 158 3.30 14.24 14.00
N LEU A 159 2.28 13.91 13.22
CA LEU A 159 0.90 13.82 13.70
C LEU A 159 0.76 12.71 14.75
N TYR A 160 0.21 13.05 15.92
CA TYR A 160 -0.17 12.06 16.90
C TYR A 160 -1.50 11.42 16.47
N ILE A 161 -1.54 10.10 16.36
CA ILE A 161 -2.74 9.34 15.96
C ILE A 161 -3.03 8.32 17.06
N GLU A 162 -4.12 8.55 17.78
CA GLU A 162 -4.53 7.72 18.91
C GLU A 162 -4.90 6.32 18.43
N GLY A 163 -4.31 5.29 19.05
CA GLY A 163 -4.55 3.89 18.69
C GLY A 163 -3.80 3.42 17.44
N SER A 164 -2.94 4.25 16.84
CA SER A 164 -2.09 3.81 15.71
C SER A 164 -1.11 2.69 16.08
N GLY A 165 -0.85 2.48 17.37
CA GLY A 165 -0.08 1.33 17.87
C GLY A 165 -0.69 -0.02 17.49
N GLU A 166 -2.02 -0.13 17.41
CA GLU A 166 -2.70 -1.36 16.96
C GLU A 166 -2.40 -1.68 15.49
N ILE A 167 -2.23 -0.65 14.66
CA ILE A 167 -1.81 -0.79 13.27
C ILE A 167 -0.36 -1.32 13.23
N ALA A 168 0.51 -0.88 14.14
CA ALA A 168 1.87 -1.38 14.23
C ALA A 168 1.90 -2.87 14.59
N VAL A 169 1.11 -3.30 15.58
CA VAL A 169 0.96 -4.72 15.95
C VAL A 169 0.46 -5.54 14.76
N TYR A 170 -0.56 -5.05 14.05
CA TYR A 170 -1.11 -5.74 12.87
C TYR A 170 -0.07 -5.89 11.74
N LEU A 171 0.70 -4.84 11.45
CA LEU A 171 1.74 -4.87 10.42
C LEU A 171 2.94 -5.76 10.79
N LEU A 172 3.32 -5.81 12.08
CA LEU A 172 4.36 -6.72 12.56
C LEU A 172 3.90 -8.18 12.53
N ALA A 173 2.65 -8.46 12.91
CA ALA A 173 2.06 -9.79 12.77
C ALA A 173 2.02 -10.24 11.30
N LEU A 174 1.65 -9.32 10.39
CA LEU A 174 1.71 -9.56 8.95
C LEU A 174 3.13 -9.82 8.47
N SER A 175 4.12 -9.07 8.96
CA SER A 175 5.53 -9.28 8.63
C SER A 175 6.03 -10.65 9.10
N GLY A 176 5.63 -11.09 10.30
CA GLY A 176 5.92 -12.43 10.81
C GLY A 176 5.26 -13.54 9.98
N ALA A 177 4.00 -13.36 9.60
CA ALA A 177 3.30 -14.30 8.70
C ALA A 177 3.95 -14.35 7.31
N ALA A 178 4.36 -13.20 6.76
CA ALA A 178 5.05 -13.13 5.48
C ALA A 178 6.46 -13.74 5.53
N LEU A 179 7.18 -13.62 6.65
CA LEU A 179 8.44 -14.33 6.89
C LEU A 179 8.23 -15.85 6.94
N GLY A 180 7.18 -16.30 7.64
CA GLY A 180 6.80 -17.72 7.66
C GLY A 180 6.40 -18.23 6.27
N PHE A 181 5.68 -17.44 5.49
CA PHE A 181 5.36 -17.75 4.09
C PHE A 181 6.63 -17.82 3.21
N LEU A 182 7.54 -16.85 3.37
CA LEU A 182 8.80 -16.77 2.62
C LEU A 182 9.70 -18.01 2.84
N TRP A 183 9.61 -18.66 4.00
CA TRP A 183 10.28 -19.95 4.24
C TRP A 183 9.90 -21.01 3.20
N PHE A 184 8.63 -21.04 2.77
CA PHE A 184 8.12 -21.99 1.78
C PHE A 184 8.08 -21.42 0.36
N ASN A 185 8.08 -20.10 0.21
CA ASN A 185 8.01 -19.41 -1.08
C ASN A 185 9.39 -18.99 -1.62
N GLY A 186 10.45 -19.06 -0.82
CA GLY A 186 11.81 -18.83 -1.27
C GLY A 186 12.23 -19.84 -2.35
N TYR A 187 12.99 -19.37 -3.34
CA TYR A 187 13.37 -20.20 -4.49
C TYR A 187 14.09 -21.49 -4.07
N PRO A 188 13.67 -22.66 -4.58
CA PRO A 188 12.49 -22.91 -5.41
C PRO A 188 11.18 -23.00 -4.59
N ALA A 189 10.14 -22.28 -4.99
CA ALA A 189 8.90 -22.16 -4.22
C ALA A 189 8.11 -23.48 -4.11
N GLN A 190 7.63 -23.76 -2.90
CA GLN A 190 6.73 -24.85 -2.57
C GLN A 190 5.27 -24.39 -2.49
N VAL A 191 5.06 -23.11 -2.17
CA VAL A 191 3.74 -22.47 -2.06
C VAL A 191 3.76 -21.12 -2.76
N PHE A 192 2.76 -20.87 -3.61
CA PHE A 192 2.55 -19.58 -4.27
C PHE A 192 1.56 -18.71 -3.48
N MET A 193 1.77 -17.39 -3.49
CA MET A 193 0.95 -16.43 -2.73
C MET A 193 -0.46 -16.30 -3.31
N GLY A 194 -0.57 -16.35 -4.64
CA GLY A 194 -1.83 -16.22 -5.37
C GLY A 194 -2.44 -14.82 -5.32
N ASP A 195 -3.58 -14.64 -5.98
CA ASP A 195 -4.31 -13.39 -5.94
C ASP A 195 -4.90 -13.13 -4.54
N THR A 196 -5.18 -14.20 -3.79
CA THR A 196 -5.64 -14.17 -2.39
C THR A 196 -4.67 -13.37 -1.50
N GLY A 197 -3.40 -13.76 -1.50
CA GLY A 197 -2.39 -13.12 -0.67
C GLY A 197 -2.04 -11.73 -1.20
N SER A 198 -1.68 -11.64 -2.47
CA SER A 198 -1.14 -10.43 -3.08
C SER A 198 -2.09 -9.23 -3.03
N LEU A 199 -3.39 -9.42 -3.34
CA LEU A 199 -4.38 -8.34 -3.27
C LEU A 199 -4.69 -7.93 -1.83
N GLY A 200 -4.80 -8.91 -0.93
CA GLY A 200 -5.05 -8.70 0.49
C GLY A 200 -3.91 -7.91 1.14
N LEU A 201 -2.67 -8.38 0.96
CA LEU A 201 -1.46 -7.79 1.55
C LEU A 201 -1.20 -6.38 0.99
N GLY A 202 -1.28 -6.17 -0.32
CA GLY A 202 -1.15 -4.82 -0.89
C GLY A 202 -2.26 -3.88 -0.43
N GLY A 203 -3.48 -4.39 -0.25
CA GLY A 203 -4.58 -3.63 0.34
C GLY A 203 -4.37 -3.26 1.80
N ILE A 204 -3.73 -4.13 2.59
CA ILE A 204 -3.34 -3.85 3.98
C ILE A 204 -2.35 -2.70 4.01
N LEU A 205 -1.26 -2.77 3.23
CA LEU A 205 -0.26 -1.71 3.17
C LEU A 205 -0.88 -0.36 2.78
N GLY A 206 -1.71 -0.36 1.73
CA GLY A 206 -2.42 0.84 1.26
C GLY A 206 -3.34 1.46 2.31
N LEU A 207 -4.16 0.64 2.98
CA LEU A 207 -5.07 1.11 4.02
C LEU A 207 -4.32 1.61 5.26
N SER A 208 -3.33 0.86 5.73
CA SER A 208 -2.51 1.25 6.87
C SER A 208 -1.81 2.60 6.61
N ALA A 209 -1.26 2.81 5.41
CA ALA A 209 -0.63 4.07 5.04
C ALA A 209 -1.60 5.26 5.06
N ILE A 210 -2.85 5.09 4.63
CA ILE A 210 -3.89 6.12 4.72
C ILE A 210 -4.24 6.43 6.18
N LEU A 211 -4.41 5.38 7.00
CA LEU A 211 -4.78 5.52 8.42
C LEU A 211 -3.68 6.13 9.29
N ILE A 212 -2.43 6.14 8.83
CA ILE A 212 -1.34 6.82 9.54
C ILE A 212 -0.85 8.10 8.83
N LYS A 213 -1.51 8.53 7.74
CA LYS A 213 -1.14 9.69 6.90
C LYS A 213 0.29 9.61 6.34
N ARG A 214 0.64 8.44 5.81
CA ARG A 214 1.95 8.10 5.23
C ARG A 214 1.81 7.49 3.83
N GLU A 215 0.88 8.02 3.04
CA GLU A 215 0.59 7.56 1.68
C GLU A 215 1.81 7.69 0.74
N LEU A 216 2.50 8.83 0.77
CA LEU A 216 3.71 9.04 -0.05
C LEU A 216 4.93 8.30 0.50
N ILE A 217 4.95 8.03 1.80
CA ILE A 217 5.98 7.19 2.43
C ILE A 217 5.80 5.73 2.02
N LEU A 218 4.57 5.24 1.86
CA LEU A 218 4.31 3.92 1.26
C LEU A 218 4.84 3.86 -0.18
N ALA A 219 4.63 4.89 -0.99
CA ALA A 219 5.17 4.92 -2.35
C ALA A 219 6.71 4.90 -2.36
N LEU A 220 7.34 5.61 -1.41
CA LEU A 220 8.80 5.66 -1.27
C LEU A 220 9.36 4.31 -0.76
N ALA A 221 8.84 3.79 0.35
CA ALA A 221 9.29 2.51 0.92
C ALA A 221 8.99 1.33 -0.03
N GLY A 222 7.81 1.35 -0.67
CA GLY A 222 7.36 0.39 -1.66
C GLY A 222 7.81 0.71 -3.09
N MET A 223 8.97 1.36 -3.26
CA MET A 223 9.43 1.81 -4.59
C MET A 223 9.47 0.68 -5.62
N ILE A 224 9.82 -0.55 -5.22
CA ILE A 224 9.78 -1.71 -6.11
C ILE A 224 8.37 -1.95 -6.67
N PHE A 225 7.33 -1.95 -5.82
CA PHE A 225 5.93 -2.09 -6.28
C PHE A 225 5.54 -0.99 -7.26
N VAL A 226 5.99 0.24 -6.99
CA VAL A 226 5.73 1.41 -7.84
C VAL A 226 6.42 1.25 -9.20
N VAL A 227 7.71 0.91 -9.23
CA VAL A 227 8.46 0.72 -10.49
C VAL A 227 7.89 -0.44 -11.30
N GLU A 228 7.55 -1.55 -10.65
CA GLU A 228 6.94 -2.71 -11.31
C GLU A 228 5.63 -2.32 -12.00
N THR A 229 4.76 -1.62 -11.29
CA THR A 229 3.48 -1.14 -11.84
C THR A 229 3.68 -0.13 -12.96
N LEU A 230 4.59 0.85 -12.78
CA LEU A 230 4.92 1.84 -13.79
C LEU A 230 5.50 1.18 -15.05
N SER A 231 6.29 0.12 -14.91
CA SER A 231 6.85 -0.60 -16.06
C SER A 231 5.74 -1.19 -16.94
N VAL A 232 4.69 -1.75 -16.34
CA VAL A 232 3.53 -2.29 -17.04
C VAL A 232 2.74 -1.17 -17.71
N ILE A 233 2.46 -0.07 -16.99
CA ILE A 233 1.72 1.07 -17.55
C ILE A 233 2.46 1.64 -18.76
N LEU A 234 3.76 1.92 -18.63
CA LEU A 234 4.59 2.47 -19.71
C LEU A 234 4.65 1.52 -20.91
N GLN A 235 4.78 0.20 -20.66
CA GLN A 235 4.79 -0.81 -21.71
C GLN A 235 3.47 -0.84 -22.50
N VAL A 236 2.33 -0.83 -21.80
CA VAL A 236 1.00 -0.84 -22.43
C VAL A 236 0.76 0.46 -23.22
N LEU A 237 1.12 1.61 -22.66
CA LEU A 237 0.99 2.91 -23.34
C LEU A 237 1.86 2.94 -24.60
N SER A 238 3.12 2.49 -24.53
CA SER A 238 4.00 2.42 -25.70
C SER A 238 3.45 1.50 -26.78
N TYR A 239 2.97 0.31 -26.42
CA TYR A 239 2.41 -0.63 -27.38
C TYR A 239 1.18 -0.06 -28.10
N LYS A 240 0.34 0.70 -27.37
CA LYS A 240 -0.86 1.34 -27.90
C LYS A 240 -0.56 2.58 -28.77
N PHE A 241 0.37 3.43 -28.35
CA PHE A 241 0.61 4.74 -28.97
C PHE A 241 1.80 4.78 -29.94
N ARG A 242 2.75 3.84 -29.86
CA ARG A 242 3.96 3.82 -30.70
C ARG A 242 3.98 2.67 -31.71
N ASN A 243 2.82 2.33 -32.29
CA ASN A 243 2.70 1.27 -33.30
C ASN A 243 3.32 -0.07 -32.86
N LYS A 244 2.85 -0.60 -31.71
CA LYS A 244 3.29 -1.89 -31.16
C LYS A 244 4.77 -1.96 -30.75
N LYS A 245 5.46 -0.82 -30.61
CA LYS A 245 6.83 -0.77 -30.09
C LYS A 245 6.85 -0.97 -28.57
N ARG A 246 7.70 -1.88 -28.11
CA ARG A 246 7.93 -2.19 -26.68
C ARG A 246 9.06 -1.32 -26.12
N ILE A 247 8.98 -0.93 -24.84
CA ILE A 247 10.05 -0.22 -24.11
C ILE A 247 10.96 -1.24 -23.44
N PHE A 248 10.36 -2.19 -22.72
CA PHE A 248 11.04 -3.30 -22.07
C PHE A 248 10.88 -4.59 -22.89
N LEU A 249 11.83 -5.52 -22.75
CA LEU A 249 11.74 -6.86 -23.37
C LEU A 249 10.46 -7.59 -22.96
N CYS A 250 10.15 -7.55 -21.66
CA CYS A 250 8.92 -8.03 -21.03
C CYS A 250 8.54 -7.05 -19.91
N SER A 251 7.26 -6.99 -19.54
CA SER A 251 6.77 -6.29 -18.35
C SER A 251 5.95 -7.27 -17.52
N PRO A 252 6.09 -7.33 -16.19
CA PRO A 252 6.76 -6.34 -15.33
C PRO A 252 8.31 -6.37 -15.36
N LEU A 253 8.96 -5.47 -14.63
CA LEU A 253 10.39 -5.19 -14.74
C LEU A 253 11.27 -6.38 -14.30
N HIS A 254 10.84 -7.19 -13.34
CA HIS A 254 11.58 -8.41 -12.98
C HIS A 254 11.76 -9.35 -14.18
N HIS A 255 10.70 -9.59 -14.98
CA HIS A 255 10.82 -10.40 -16.19
C HIS A 255 11.72 -9.74 -17.24
N HIS A 256 11.77 -8.41 -17.33
CA HIS A 256 12.74 -7.75 -18.22
C HIS A 256 14.18 -8.17 -17.93
N PHE A 257 14.54 -8.33 -16.64
CA PHE A 257 15.87 -8.76 -16.24
C PHE A 257 16.10 -10.26 -16.47
N GLU A 258 15.09 -11.11 -16.29
CA GLU A 258 15.18 -12.53 -16.66
C GLU A 258 15.41 -12.72 -18.15
N TYR A 259 14.70 -11.97 -19.01
CA TYR A 259 14.92 -11.99 -20.47
C TYR A 259 16.29 -11.42 -20.88
N LYS A 260 16.98 -10.69 -20.00
CA LYS A 260 18.39 -10.30 -20.17
C LYS A 260 19.37 -11.39 -19.73
N GLY A 261 18.89 -12.54 -19.28
CA GLY A 261 19.68 -13.67 -18.81
C GLY A 261 20.08 -13.59 -17.34
N TRP A 262 19.42 -12.78 -16.51
CA TRP A 262 19.69 -12.79 -15.06
C TRP A 262 18.97 -13.97 -14.41
N PRO A 263 19.65 -14.74 -13.52
CA PRO A 263 18.98 -15.74 -12.70
C PRO A 263 17.90 -15.11 -11.82
N GLU A 264 16.77 -15.80 -11.64
CA GLU A 264 15.65 -15.36 -10.81
C GLU A 264 16.09 -14.92 -9.41
N THR A 265 16.86 -15.76 -8.71
CA THR A 265 17.41 -15.45 -7.36
C THR A 265 18.23 -14.16 -7.34
N LYS A 266 18.97 -13.86 -8.42
CA LYS A 266 19.74 -12.62 -8.56
C LYS A 266 18.84 -11.40 -8.73
N VAL A 267 17.72 -11.53 -9.45
CA VAL A 267 16.71 -10.46 -9.58
C VAL A 267 16.08 -10.19 -8.22
N VAL A 268 15.60 -11.23 -7.55
CA VAL A 268 14.95 -11.17 -6.23
C VAL A 268 15.84 -10.48 -5.20
N LEU A 269 17.08 -10.95 -5.01
CA LEU A 269 18.01 -10.38 -4.04
C LEU A 269 18.36 -8.91 -4.33
N ARG A 270 18.52 -8.54 -5.61
CA ARG A 270 18.80 -7.14 -5.98
C ARG A 270 17.61 -6.24 -5.70
N PHE A 271 16.41 -6.70 -5.97
CA PHE A 271 15.19 -5.95 -5.71
C PHE A 271 14.98 -5.81 -4.20
N TRP A 272 15.33 -6.82 -3.40
CA TRP A 272 15.32 -6.70 -1.95
C TRP A 272 16.33 -5.68 -1.42
N ILE A 273 17.57 -5.67 -1.94
CA ILE A 273 18.58 -4.66 -1.56
C ILE A 273 18.05 -3.25 -1.85
N ILE A 274 17.47 -3.03 -3.03
CA ILE A 274 16.90 -1.73 -3.41
C ILE A 274 15.71 -1.38 -2.50
N SER A 275 14.81 -2.33 -2.24
CA SER A 275 13.67 -2.14 -1.34
C SER A 275 14.11 -1.75 0.07
N LEU A 276 15.13 -2.43 0.61
CA LEU A 276 15.72 -2.11 1.91
C LEU A 276 16.28 -0.68 1.94
N LEU A 277 17.04 -0.28 0.92
CA LEU A 277 17.58 1.08 0.82
C LEU A 277 16.47 2.13 0.84
N PHE A 278 15.40 1.93 0.05
CA PHE A 278 14.26 2.84 0.04
C PHE A 278 13.48 2.86 1.36
N CYS A 279 13.37 1.73 2.05
CA CYS A 279 12.80 1.68 3.41
C CYS A 279 13.66 2.49 4.41
N ILE A 280 15.00 2.37 4.35
CA ILE A 280 15.91 3.16 5.19
C ILE A 280 15.76 4.65 4.88
N ILE A 281 15.68 5.04 3.61
CA ILE A 281 15.46 6.43 3.18
C ILE A 281 14.10 6.94 3.70
N ALA A 282 13.05 6.13 3.63
CA ALA A 282 11.74 6.48 4.16
C ALA A 282 11.78 6.71 5.68
N ILE A 283 12.46 5.86 6.45
CA ILE A 283 12.65 6.05 7.90
C ILE A 283 13.49 7.30 8.17
N ALA A 284 14.59 7.51 7.44
CA ALA A 284 15.44 8.68 7.59
C ALA A 284 14.68 10.00 7.35
N SER A 285 13.64 9.97 6.51
CA SER A 285 12.80 11.15 6.25
C SER A 285 12.07 11.66 7.49
N LEU A 286 11.84 10.83 8.53
CA LEU A 286 11.23 11.23 9.80
C LEU A 286 11.98 12.37 10.48
N LYS A 287 13.31 12.38 10.42
CA LYS A 287 14.12 13.41 11.10
C LYS A 287 14.00 14.78 10.43
N PHE A 288 13.63 14.78 9.16
CA PHE A 288 13.43 15.97 8.34
C PHE A 288 11.93 16.32 8.18
N GLN A 289 11.05 15.59 8.86
CA GLN A 289 9.63 15.91 9.07
C GLN A 289 9.41 16.61 10.43
#